data_AF-A0A8M1MFJ6-F1
#
_entry.id   AF-A0A8M1MFJ6-F1
#
_cell.length_a   1.000
_cell.length_b   1.000
_cell.length_c   1.000
_cell.angle_alpha   90.00
_cell.angle_beta   90.00
_cell.angle_gamma   90.00
#
_symmetry.space_group_name_H-M   'P 1'
#
loop_
_entity.id
_entity.type
_entity.pdbx_description
1 polymer ?
#
loop_
_entity_poly.entity_id
_entity_poly.type
_entity_poly.pdbx_seq_one_letter_code
_entity_poly.pdbx_strand_id
1 'polypeptide(L)'
;MTYRGQGRKVQRVMVQPIILISRCLQNRSRIQVWLHKQANMQIEGCIIGFDEYMNLVLDDAKEIHSKTKSRKQLGQITLKGDNITLLQSVSKLQMINETCQLKEIESY
;
A
#
# COMPACT_ATOMS: atom_id res chain seq x y z
N MET A 1 25.36 -5.19 -37.01
CA MET A 1 24.00 -4.69 -36.71
C MET A 1 23.80 -4.78 -35.20
N THR A 2 23.75 -3.66 -34.47
CA THR A 2 23.57 -3.65 -33.01
C THR A 2 22.30 -2.88 -32.65
N TYR A 3 21.35 -3.57 -32.02
CA TYR A 3 20.07 -3.02 -31.58
C TYR A 3 20.30 -2.03 -30.42
N ARG A 4 20.21 -0.73 -30.69
CA ARG A 4 20.07 0.29 -29.65
C ARG A 4 18.66 0.17 -29.06
N GLY A 5 18.55 -0.51 -27.93
CA GLY A 5 17.36 -0.44 -27.08
C GLY A 5 17.15 1.01 -26.62
N GLN A 6 16.18 1.71 -27.21
CA GLN A 6 15.71 2.98 -26.70
C GLN A 6 15.01 2.73 -25.37
N GLY A 7 15.75 2.92 -24.27
CA GLY A 7 15.15 3.04 -22.95
C GLY A 7 14.13 4.18 -22.97
N ARG A 8 12.84 3.84 -22.86
CA ARG A 8 11.76 4.81 -22.70
C ARG A 8 12.08 5.70 -21.49
N LYS A 9 12.48 6.95 -21.75
CA LYS A 9 12.61 7.97 -20.71
C LYS A 9 11.20 8.20 -20.15
N VAL A 10 10.94 7.69 -18.95
CA VAL A 10 9.70 7.98 -18.23
C VAL A 10 9.74 9.46 -17.87
N GLN A 11 9.00 10.28 -18.63
CA GLN A 11 8.77 11.67 -18.22
C GLN A 11 8.01 11.64 -16.89
N ARG A 12 8.61 12.21 -15.85
CA ARG A 12 7.93 12.40 -14.57
C ARG A 12 6.91 13.51 -14.73
N VAL A 13 5.69 13.14 -15.11
CA VAL A 13 4.56 14.05 -15.07
C VAL A 13 4.24 14.30 -13.60
N MET A 14 4.30 15.56 -13.19
CA MET A 14 3.84 15.97 -11.87
C MET A 14 2.32 15.85 -11.84
N VAL A 15 1.80 14.99 -10.96
CA VAL A 15 0.38 14.72 -10.82
C VAL A 15 -0.12 15.27 -9.49
N GLN A 16 -1.35 15.77 -9.48
CA GLN A 16 -1.99 16.18 -8.24
C GLN A 16 -2.23 14.95 -7.33
N PRO A 17 -2.08 15.09 -6.00
CA PRO A 17 -2.28 13.98 -5.06
C PRO A 17 -3.66 13.34 -5.14
N ILE A 18 -4.71 14.13 -5.41
CA ILE A 18 -6.07 13.60 -5.55
C ILE A 18 -6.20 12.63 -6.74
N ILE A 19 -5.45 12.89 -7.82
CA ILE A 19 -5.41 12.02 -9.00
C ILE A 19 -4.70 10.70 -8.67
N LEU A 20 -3.69 10.71 -7.78
CA LEU A 20 -3.02 9.49 -7.33
C LEU A 20 -3.98 8.58 -6.55
N ILE A 21 -4.77 9.13 -5.63
CA ILE A 21 -5.74 8.36 -4.83
C ILE A 21 -6.84 7.79 -5.73
N SER A 22 -7.36 8.62 -6.66
CA SER A 22 -8.35 8.18 -7.64
C SER A 22 -7.80 7.04 -8.53
N ARG A 23 -6.52 7.10 -8.91
CA ARG A 23 -5.87 6.00 -9.65
C ARG A 23 -5.76 4.72 -8.81
N CYS A 24 -5.43 4.83 -7.52
CA CYS A 24 -5.39 3.66 -6.63
C CYS A 24 -6.77 3.00 -6.49
N LEU A 25 -7.84 3.81 -6.42
CA LEU A 25 -9.23 3.34 -6.40
C LEU A 25 -9.60 2.60 -7.70
N GLN A 26 -9.33 3.21 -8.86
CA GLN A 26 -9.65 2.64 -10.17
C GLN A 26 -8.94 1.30 -10.41
N ASN A 27 -7.66 1.22 -10.06
CA ASN A 27 -6.86 0.01 -10.27
C ASN A 27 -7.09 -1.06 -9.20
N ARG A 28 -7.94 -0.80 -8.19
CA ARG A 28 -8.08 -1.63 -6.99
C ARG A 28 -6.72 -2.00 -6.40
N SER A 29 -5.80 -1.04 -6.42
CA SER A 29 -4.44 -1.26 -5.93
C SER A 29 -4.47 -1.44 -4.43
N ARG A 30 -3.71 -2.43 -3.96
CA ARG A 30 -3.49 -2.61 -2.54
C ARG A 30 -2.53 -1.53 -2.03
N ILE A 31 -2.91 -0.90 -0.95
CA ILE A 31 -2.16 0.20 -0.33
C ILE A 31 -1.85 -0.15 1.12
N GLN A 32 -0.76 0.41 1.61
CA GLN A 32 -0.34 0.38 3.00
C GLN A 32 -0.42 1.80 3.56
N VAL A 33 -1.11 1.92 4.68
CA VAL A 33 -1.39 3.17 5.38
C VAL A 33 -0.61 3.20 6.67
N TRP A 34 0.18 4.26 6.83
CA TRP A 34 0.93 4.52 8.05
C TRP A 34 0.10 5.38 8.98
N LEU A 35 0.03 4.97 10.24
CA LEU A 35 -0.79 5.64 11.24
C LEU A 35 0.02 6.67 12.02
N HIS A 36 -0.60 7.81 12.30
CA HIS A 36 0.07 8.92 12.99
C HIS A 36 0.48 8.58 14.43
N LYS A 37 -0.44 8.00 15.20
CA LYS A 37 -0.22 7.72 16.63
C LYS A 37 0.52 6.42 16.90
N GLN A 38 0.55 5.48 15.95
CA GLN A 38 1.11 4.14 16.14
C GLN A 38 2.04 3.77 14.98
N ALA A 39 3.32 4.11 15.09
CA ALA A 39 4.33 3.78 14.07
C ALA A 39 4.59 2.26 13.92
N ASN A 40 4.30 1.47 14.95
CA ASN A 40 4.49 0.01 14.94
C ASN A 40 3.38 -0.74 14.20
N MET A 41 2.31 -0.04 13.81
CA MET A 41 1.09 -0.60 13.26
C MET A 41 0.78 0.07 11.93
N GLN A 42 0.49 -0.75 10.93
CA GLN A 42 0.19 -0.29 9.57
C GLN A 42 -1.05 -1.02 9.09
N ILE A 43 -1.88 -0.33 8.32
CA ILE A 43 -3.11 -0.90 7.77
C ILE A 43 -2.91 -1.13 6.29
N GLU A 44 -3.09 -2.36 5.83
CA GLU A 44 -3.00 -2.72 4.43
C GLU A 44 -4.38 -3.09 3.90
N GLY A 45 -4.81 -2.50 2.78
CA GLY A 45 -6.13 -2.78 2.21
C GLY A 45 -6.29 -2.21 0.80
N CYS A 46 -7.43 -2.50 0.18
CA CYS A 46 -7.80 -1.96 -1.13
C CYS A 46 -8.80 -0.82 -0.95
N ILE A 47 -8.54 0.35 -1.54
CA ILE A 47 -9.48 1.49 -1.40
C ILE A 47 -10.76 1.17 -2.19
N ILE A 48 -11.92 1.42 -1.55
CA ILE A 48 -13.26 1.36 -2.16
C ILE A 48 -13.86 2.77 -2.30
N GLY A 49 -13.47 3.70 -1.42
CA GLY A 49 -13.94 5.07 -1.45
C GLY A 49 -13.04 5.99 -0.63
N PHE A 50 -13.06 7.28 -0.99
CA PHE A 50 -12.42 8.35 -0.24
C PHE A 50 -13.34 9.58 -0.25
N ASP A 51 -13.18 10.48 0.72
CA ASP A 51 -13.91 11.75 0.80
C ASP A 51 -12.97 12.97 0.82
N GLU A 52 -13.56 14.17 0.98
CA GLU A 52 -12.83 15.44 1.06
C GLU A 52 -11.93 15.56 2.30
N TYR A 53 -12.22 14.80 3.35
CA TYR A 53 -11.44 14.73 4.59
C TYR A 53 -10.41 13.60 4.59
N MET A 54 -10.23 12.90 3.46
CA MET A 54 -9.34 11.75 3.33
C MET A 54 -9.74 10.54 4.20
N ASN A 55 -11.01 10.45 4.63
CA ASN A 55 -11.51 9.21 5.21
C ASN A 55 -11.53 8.14 4.12
N LEU A 56 -10.91 6.99 4.40
CA LEU A 56 -10.76 5.91 3.43
C LEU A 56 -11.62 4.73 3.83
N VAL A 57 -12.40 4.22 2.88
CA VAL A 57 -13.05 2.91 3.02
C VAL A 57 -12.13 1.86 2.40
N LEU A 58 -11.66 0.92 3.20
CA LEU A 58 -10.75 -0.14 2.80
C LEU A 58 -11.44 -1.50 2.80
N ASP A 59 -11.24 -2.27 1.73
CA ASP A 59 -11.60 -3.68 1.62
C ASP A 59 -10.42 -4.58 1.95
N ASP A 60 -10.73 -5.82 2.37
CA ASP A 60 -9.73 -6.85 2.72
C ASP A 60 -8.60 -6.31 3.63
N ALA A 61 -9.00 -5.45 4.57
CA ALA A 61 -8.07 -4.74 5.41
C ALA A 61 -7.37 -5.69 6.38
N LYS A 62 -6.07 -5.48 6.53
CA LYS A 62 -5.19 -6.24 7.41
C LYS A 62 -4.39 -5.27 8.24
N GLU A 63 -4.30 -5.56 9.52
CA GLU A 63 -3.41 -4.89 10.44
C GLU A 63 -2.07 -5.60 10.43
N ILE A 64 -1.02 -4.87 10.10
CA ILE A 64 0.36 -5.34 10.06
C ILE A 64 1.12 -4.71 11.22
N HIS A 65 1.65 -5.55 12.09
CA HIS A 65 2.55 -5.11 13.15
C HIS A 65 4.00 -5.29 12.69
N SER A 66 4.76 -4.19 12.60
CA SER A 66 6.13 -4.23 12.10
C SER A 66 7.08 -5.03 13.02
N LYS A 67 6.81 -5.06 14.34
CA LYS A 67 7.67 -5.73 15.33
C LYS A 67 7.43 -7.23 15.43
N THR A 68 6.18 -7.64 15.54
CA THR A 68 5.78 -9.06 15.67
C THR A 68 5.57 -9.74 14.32
N LYS A 69 5.63 -8.99 13.21
CA LYS A 69 5.28 -9.44 11.85
C LYS A 69 3.90 -10.12 11.76
N SER A 70 3.03 -9.89 12.75
CA SER A 70 1.71 -10.48 12.81
C SER A 70 0.76 -9.72 11.89
N ARG A 71 -0.08 -10.49 11.18
CA ARG A 71 -1.10 -9.97 10.27
C ARG A 71 -2.47 -10.38 10.78
N LYS A 72 -3.28 -9.40 11.18
CA LYS A 72 -4.65 -9.63 11.64
C LYS A 72 -5.63 -9.16 10.58
N GLN A 73 -6.58 -10.01 10.20
CA GLN A 73 -7.64 -9.63 9.27
C GLN A 73 -8.69 -8.79 9.99
N LEU A 74 -9.08 -7.67 9.37
CA LEU A 74 -10.12 -6.76 9.86
C LEU A 74 -11.37 -6.76 8.96
N GLY A 75 -11.23 -7.17 7.70
CA GLY A 75 -12.33 -7.15 6.72
C GLY A 75 -12.52 -5.75 6.13
N GLN A 76 -13.77 -5.29 6.02
CA GLN A 76 -14.08 -3.96 5.52
C GLN A 76 -14.08 -2.95 6.68
N ILE A 77 -13.28 -1.89 6.57
CA ILE A 77 -13.16 -0.85 7.60
C ILE A 77 -13.14 0.55 7.00
N THR A 78 -13.53 1.53 7.80
CA THR A 78 -13.36 2.95 7.49
C THR A 78 -12.25 3.54 8.35
N LEU A 79 -11.24 4.12 7.72
CA LEU A 79 -10.13 4.79 8.37
C LEU A 79 -10.33 6.31 8.33
N LYS A 80 -10.21 6.96 9.50
CA LYS A 80 -10.31 8.43 9.59
C LYS A 80 -9.10 9.11 8.99
N GLY A 81 -9.31 10.17 8.21
CA GLY A 81 -8.26 10.95 7.56
C GLY A 81 -7.21 11.50 8.53
N ASP A 82 -7.62 11.93 9.72
CA ASP A 82 -6.74 12.45 10.78
C ASP A 82 -5.66 11.47 11.24
N ASN A 83 -5.91 10.16 11.08
CA ASN A 83 -4.97 9.13 11.51
C ASN A 83 -3.96 8.77 10.41
N ILE A 84 -4.13 9.27 9.18
CA ILE A 84 -3.31 8.91 8.01
C ILE A 84 -2.05 9.79 7.98
N THR A 85 -0.87 9.16 7.95
CA THR A 85 0.41 9.86 7.78
C THR A 85 0.98 9.67 6.37
N LEU A 86 0.95 8.44 5.87
CA LEU A 86 1.51 8.10 4.55
C LEU A 86 0.65 7.03 3.89
N LEU A 87 0.39 7.22 2.59
CA LEU A 87 -0.21 6.23 1.71
C LEU A 87 0.85 5.72 0.75
N GLN A 88 1.10 4.42 0.78
CA GLN A 88 2.05 3.75 -0.10
C GLN A 88 1.35 2.64 -0.88
N SER A 89 1.51 2.59 -2.19
CA SER A 89 1.07 1.43 -2.97
C SER A 89 2.03 0.27 -2.70
N VAL A 90 1.48 -0.87 -2.28
CA VAL A 90 2.26 -2.11 -2.14
C VAL A 90 2.25 -2.85 -3.46
N SER A 91 3.43 -2.99 -4.06
CA SER A 91 3.60 -3.76 -5.29
C SER A 91 3.73 -5.25 -4.97
N LYS A 92 3.28 -6.13 -5.87
CA LYS A 92 3.40 -7.61 -5.72
C LYS A 92 4.84 -8.07 -5.39
N LEU A 93 5.86 -7.31 -5.79
CA LEU A 93 7.26 -7.57 -5.46
C LEU A 93 7.59 -7.39 -3.97
N GLN A 94 6.97 -6.43 -3.26
CA GLN A 94 7.14 -6.28 -1.81
C GLN A 94 6.48 -7.43 -1.05
N MET A 95 5.33 -7.93 -1.55
CA MET A 95 4.69 -9.12 -0.99
C MET A 95 5.61 -10.34 -1.09
N ILE A 96 6.35 -10.51 -2.20
CA ILE A 96 7.28 -11.62 -2.40
C ILE A 96 8.45 -11.55 -1.42
N ASN A 97 9.05 -10.37 -1.22
CA ASN A 97 10.19 -10.21 -0.30
C ASN A 97 9.80 -10.54 1.15
N GLU A 98 8.61 -10.14 1.60
CA GLU A 98 8.12 -10.47 2.94
C GLU A 98 7.72 -11.95 3.10
N THR A 99 7.20 -12.60 2.05
CA THR A 99 6.93 -14.05 2.06
C THR A 99 8.18 -14.92 1.90
N CYS A 100 9.21 -14.46 1.18
CA CYS A 100 10.49 -15.16 1.08
C CYS A 100 11.22 -15.19 2.43
N GLN A 101 11.17 -14.09 3.19
CA GLN A 101 11.72 -14.08 4.56
C GLN A 101 11.00 -15.07 5.50
N LEU A 102 9.72 -15.35 5.29
CA LEU A 102 9.00 -16.35 6.09
C LEU A 102 9.41 -17.78 5.71
N LYS A 103 9.68 -18.06 4.43
CA LYS A 103 10.13 -19.38 3.98
C LYS A 103 11.56 -19.73 4.41
N GLU A 104 12.44 -18.74 4.55
CA GLU A 104 13.82 -18.98 5.03
C GLU A 104 13.90 -19.21 6.54
N ILE A 105 12.91 -18.79 7.32
CA ILE A 105 12.88 -19.00 8.79
C ILE A 105 12.26 -20.36 9.15
N GLU A 106 11.37 -20.91 8.32
CA GLU A 106 10.81 -22.26 8.52
C GLU A 106 11.67 -23.40 7.91
N SER A 107 12.81 -23.07 7.29
CA SER A 107 13.72 -24.05 6.65
C SER A 107 15.03 -24.31 7.41
N TYR A 108 15.12 -23.91 8.68
CA TYR A 108 16.24 -24.24 9.58
C TYR A 108 15.75 -24.92 10.86
#